data_AF-A0A9X1VQP1-F1
#
_entry.id   AF-A0A9X1VQP1-F1
#
_cell.length_a   1.000
_cell.length_b   1.000
_cell.length_c   1.000
_cell.angle_alpha   90.00
_cell.angle_beta   90.00
_cell.angle_gamma   90.00
#
_symmetry.space_group_name_H-M   'P 1'
#
loop_
_entity.id
_entity.type
_entity.pdbx_description
1 polymer ?
#
loop_
_entity_poly.entity_id
_entity_poly.type
_entity_poly.pdbx_seq_one_letter_code
_entity_poly.pdbx_strand_id
1 'polypeptide(L)'
;MNKDLTTSNLHRRNILNNNYALEIIYNEISFPGIMFESKYRFTKKQVAEFFEIDERTVDRYIEKNKSEFEESGYEVLKFNRLKEFKVAYVNDTNVANIDESLQKAPSLGVFTFRAFLNIGMLLTESEKAKLLRAFILDIVIDAINQKLGGNTKYINQREEEFLSSAIKEHNYRQEFTNALDNYVEPNKFKYAQLTNKVYKSIFKEDAKEYRQILKLKNKESVRSTMYSEVLDLVSSYENGFSDFLKNHSEKANRKLRLSETNTLYDQFEHLTNSIYEPLREKVRGLMASRDMAFRDALHEKLKNYITHLTTEEFDKFLGEKSLDLEDRILNNIDVFKRLKDR
;
A
#
# COMPACT_ATOMS: atom_id res chain seq x y z
N MET A 1 -5.48 2.90 -14.98
CA MET A 1 -6.82 3.37 -14.55
C MET A 1 -6.74 4.88 -14.38
N ASN A 2 -7.70 5.66 -14.87
CA ASN A 2 -7.66 7.11 -14.65
C ASN A 2 -7.77 7.38 -13.14
N LYS A 3 -6.81 8.15 -12.57
CA LYS A 3 -6.81 8.60 -11.17
C LYS A 3 -7.84 9.71 -10.95
N ASP A 4 -9.08 9.45 -11.36
CA ASP A 4 -10.16 10.40 -11.17
C ASP A 4 -10.59 10.41 -9.71
N LEU A 5 -10.14 11.44 -9.00
CA LEU A 5 -10.40 11.63 -7.58
C LEU A 5 -11.87 11.94 -7.30
N THR A 6 -12.66 12.36 -8.29
CA THR A 6 -14.08 12.67 -8.08
C THR A 6 -14.92 11.40 -7.93
N THR A 7 -14.48 10.30 -8.54
CA THR A 7 -15.21 9.02 -8.58
C THR A 7 -14.54 7.93 -7.75
N SER A 8 -13.22 7.94 -7.59
CA SER A 8 -12.49 6.87 -6.92
C SER A 8 -12.21 7.13 -5.43
N ASN A 9 -13.05 6.57 -4.56
CA ASN A 9 -12.82 6.54 -3.10
C ASN A 9 -11.47 5.88 -2.74
N LEU A 10 -11.09 4.80 -3.44
CA LEU A 10 -9.83 4.10 -3.27
C LEU A 10 -8.61 5.03 -3.42
N HIS A 11 -8.58 5.83 -4.50
CA HIS A 11 -7.49 6.77 -4.72
C HIS A 11 -7.47 7.89 -3.69
N ARG A 12 -8.64 8.44 -3.32
CA ARG A 12 -8.74 9.45 -2.25
C ARG A 12 -8.20 8.92 -0.94
N ARG A 13 -8.58 7.70 -0.53
CA ARG A 13 -8.07 7.08 0.72
C ARG A 13 -6.57 6.88 0.71
N ASN A 14 -5.99 6.43 -0.41
CA ASN A 14 -4.54 6.31 -0.53
C ASN A 14 -3.83 7.67 -0.35
N ILE A 15 -4.38 8.74 -0.91
CA ILE A 15 -3.83 10.09 -0.73
C ILE A 15 -3.95 10.53 0.72
N LEU A 16 -5.12 10.36 1.34
CA LEU A 16 -5.38 10.78 2.72
C LEU A 16 -4.61 9.95 3.76
N ASN A 17 -4.15 8.75 3.42
CA ASN A 17 -3.34 7.90 4.29
C ASN A 17 -1.83 8.11 4.08
N ASN A 18 -1.42 8.84 3.04
CA ASN A 18 -0.01 9.17 2.80
C ASN A 18 0.36 10.43 3.59
N ASN A 19 0.77 10.26 4.85
CA ASN A 19 1.17 11.37 5.73
C ASN A 19 2.25 12.27 5.14
N TYR A 20 3.22 11.67 4.44
CA TYR A 20 4.32 12.42 3.84
C TYR A 20 3.80 13.39 2.76
N ALA A 21 2.92 12.93 1.88
CA ALA A 21 2.29 13.81 0.90
C ALA A 21 1.38 14.86 1.58
N LEU A 22 0.63 14.48 2.62
CA LEU A 22 -0.23 15.41 3.35
C LEU A 22 0.54 16.55 4.01
N GLU A 23 1.74 16.29 4.53
CA GLU A 23 2.60 17.32 5.13
C GLU A 23 3.05 18.36 4.09
N ILE A 24 3.47 17.89 2.90
CA ILE A 24 3.84 18.78 1.78
C ILE A 24 2.63 19.60 1.33
N ILE A 25 1.47 18.95 1.12
CA ILE A 25 0.22 19.61 0.71
C ILE A 25 -0.20 20.65 1.76
N TYR A 26 -0.08 20.35 3.06
CA TYR A 26 -0.43 21.28 4.12
C TYR A 26 0.44 22.54 4.11
N ASN A 27 1.76 22.37 3.99
CA ASN A 27 2.70 23.47 3.98
C ASN A 27 2.49 24.40 2.77
N GLU A 28 2.20 23.84 1.60
CA GLU A 28 2.02 24.64 0.39
C GLU A 28 0.66 25.35 0.32
N ILE A 29 -0.43 24.72 0.77
CA ILE A 29 -1.74 25.39 0.80
C ILE A 29 -1.78 26.46 1.90
N SER A 30 -1.13 26.22 3.04
CA SER A 30 -1.12 27.14 4.19
C SER A 30 -2.52 27.64 4.59
N PHE A 31 -3.51 26.74 4.57
CA PHE A 31 -4.89 27.07 4.93
C PHE A 31 -5.01 27.28 6.45
N PRO A 32 -5.45 28.46 6.93
CA PRO A 32 -5.47 28.76 8.36
C PRO A 32 -6.53 27.92 9.09
N GLY A 33 -6.05 27.00 9.93
CA GLY A 33 -6.88 26.18 10.81
C GLY A 33 -6.93 26.73 12.22
N ILE A 34 -7.97 26.37 12.97
CA ILE A 34 -8.09 26.67 14.40
C ILE A 34 -7.48 25.52 15.19
N MET A 35 -6.54 25.82 16.10
CA MET A 35 -5.93 24.79 16.95
C MET A 35 -6.92 24.35 18.04
N PHE A 36 -7.32 23.08 18.00
CA PHE A 36 -8.26 22.50 18.96
C PHE A 36 -7.91 21.04 19.26
N GLU A 37 -7.82 20.67 20.55
CA GLU A 37 -7.44 19.31 20.98
C GLU A 37 -6.12 18.82 20.32
N SER A 38 -5.13 19.71 20.24
CA SER A 38 -3.82 19.48 19.61
C SER A 38 -3.86 19.20 18.09
N LYS A 39 -4.95 19.53 17.41
CA LYS A 39 -5.10 19.37 15.96
C LYS A 39 -5.72 20.61 15.34
N TYR A 40 -5.31 20.94 14.12
CA TYR A 40 -5.98 21.96 13.35
C TYR A 40 -7.37 21.47 12.89
N ARG A 41 -8.35 22.36 13.03
CA ARG A 41 -9.75 22.16 12.67
C ARG A 41 -10.24 23.31 11.80
N PHE A 42 -11.09 22.99 10.84
CA PHE A 42 -11.68 23.95 9.90
C PHE A 42 -13.19 23.94 10.04
N THR A 43 -13.81 25.10 10.03
CA THR A 43 -15.27 25.23 10.07
C THR A 43 -15.87 25.05 8.69
N LYS A 44 -17.14 24.65 8.62
CA LYS A 44 -17.88 24.57 7.35
C LYS A 44 -17.82 25.87 6.54
N LYS A 45 -17.90 27.02 7.22
CA LYS A 45 -17.82 28.34 6.58
C LYS A 45 -16.47 28.56 5.89
N GLN A 46 -15.36 28.26 6.58
CA GLN A 46 -14.02 28.34 5.99
C GLN A 46 -13.87 27.44 4.76
N VAL A 47 -14.42 26.21 4.82
CA VAL A 47 -14.41 25.27 3.69
C VAL A 47 -15.21 25.82 2.50
N ALA A 48 -16.40 26.34 2.75
CA ALA A 48 -17.27 26.92 1.73
C ALA A 48 -16.62 28.14 1.05
N GLU A 49 -16.02 29.04 1.84
CA GLU A 49 -15.27 30.20 1.36
C GLU A 49 -14.07 29.80 0.51
N PHE A 50 -13.26 28.83 0.95
CA PHE A 50 -12.08 28.38 0.21
C PHE A 50 -12.43 27.82 -1.18
N PHE A 51 -13.51 27.04 -1.26
CA PHE A 51 -13.94 26.42 -2.51
C PHE A 51 -14.88 27.29 -3.35
N GLU A 52 -15.22 28.49 -2.89
CA GLU A 52 -16.17 29.40 -3.53
C GLU A 52 -17.53 28.74 -3.81
N ILE A 53 -18.07 28.05 -2.80
CA ILE A 53 -19.37 27.35 -2.87
C ILE A 53 -20.26 27.71 -1.68
N ASP A 54 -21.55 27.42 -1.80
CA ASP A 54 -22.49 27.55 -0.68
C ASP A 54 -22.25 26.49 0.40
N GLU A 55 -22.46 26.84 1.68
CA GLU A 55 -22.44 25.89 2.79
C GLU A 55 -23.42 24.72 2.60
N ARG A 56 -24.54 24.94 1.90
CA ARG A 56 -25.51 23.89 1.54
C ARG A 56 -24.92 22.84 0.62
N THR A 57 -24.03 23.26 -0.28
CA THR A 57 -23.31 22.33 -1.16
C THR A 57 -22.37 21.46 -0.33
N VAL A 58 -21.68 22.04 0.65
CA VAL A 58 -20.84 21.28 1.60
C VAL A 58 -21.68 20.23 2.34
N ASP A 59 -22.82 20.62 2.90
CA ASP A 59 -23.72 19.69 3.61
C ASP A 59 -24.19 18.54 2.70
N ARG A 60 -24.58 18.84 1.44
CA ARG A 60 -24.99 17.84 0.45
C ARG A 60 -23.90 16.79 0.19
N TYR A 61 -22.64 17.20 0.10
CA TYR A 61 -21.53 16.27 -0.13
C TYR A 61 -21.23 15.43 1.12
N ILE A 62 -21.33 16.01 2.32
CA ILE A 62 -21.20 15.28 3.59
C ILE A 62 -22.29 14.21 3.69
N GLU A 63 -23.55 14.57 3.47
CA GLU A 63 -24.67 13.63 3.56
C GLU A 63 -24.54 12.47 2.57
N LYS A 64 -24.13 12.77 1.34
CA LYS A 64 -23.95 11.76 0.29
C LYS A 64 -22.78 10.80 0.60
N ASN A 65 -21.74 11.24 1.31
CA ASN A 65 -20.50 10.47 1.55
C ASN A 65 -20.19 10.35 3.04
N LYS A 66 -21.21 10.18 3.88
CA LYS A 66 -21.10 10.30 5.34
C LYS A 66 -19.99 9.45 5.96
N SER A 67 -19.91 8.17 5.62
CA SER A 67 -18.88 7.25 6.15
C SER A 67 -17.47 7.70 5.77
N GLU A 68 -17.29 8.15 4.53
CA GLU A 68 -16.00 8.65 4.04
C GLU A 68 -15.57 9.94 4.77
N PHE A 69 -16.52 10.82 5.06
CA PHE A 69 -16.26 12.04 5.83
C PHE A 69 -15.91 11.75 7.28
N GLU A 70 -16.65 10.85 7.94
CA GLU A 70 -16.34 10.41 9.31
C GLU A 70 -14.94 9.79 9.39
N GLU A 71 -14.59 8.90 8.45
CA GLU A 71 -13.25 8.29 8.35
C GLU A 71 -12.14 9.33 8.08
N SER A 72 -12.42 10.34 7.24
CA SER A 72 -11.48 11.44 6.98
C SER A 72 -11.37 12.42 8.15
N GLY A 73 -12.25 12.33 9.15
CA GLY A 73 -12.22 13.14 10.37
C GLY A 73 -13.09 14.40 10.35
N TYR A 74 -14.22 14.36 9.63
CA TYR A 74 -15.33 15.28 9.88
C TYR A 74 -16.07 14.87 11.15
N GLU A 75 -16.32 15.83 12.04
CA GLU A 75 -17.08 15.60 13.27
C GLU A 75 -18.03 16.76 13.56
N VAL A 76 -19.10 16.49 14.31
CA VAL A 76 -20.04 17.53 14.77
C VAL A 76 -19.84 17.77 16.25
N LEU A 77 -19.32 18.94 16.59
CA LEU A 77 -19.13 19.39 17.96
C LEU A 77 -20.47 19.81 18.59
N LYS A 78 -20.70 19.38 19.82
CA LYS A 78 -21.91 19.67 20.62
C LYS A 78 -21.53 20.01 22.05
N PHE A 79 -22.43 20.70 22.76
CA PHE A 79 -22.35 20.96 24.21
C PHE A 79 -20.99 21.57 24.65
N ASN A 80 -20.28 20.91 25.57
CA ASN A 80 -19.05 21.42 26.18
C ASN A 80 -17.89 21.53 25.19
N ARG A 81 -17.67 20.52 24.32
CA ARG A 81 -16.63 20.57 23.28
C ARG A 81 -16.83 21.76 22.34
N LEU A 82 -18.08 22.08 22.02
CA LEU A 82 -18.40 23.26 21.21
C LEU A 82 -18.07 24.57 21.93
N LYS A 83 -18.32 24.67 23.24
CA LYS A 83 -17.95 25.86 24.02
C LYS A 83 -16.43 26.06 24.04
N GLU A 84 -15.68 24.99 24.28
CA GLU A 84 -14.22 25.01 24.26
C GLU A 84 -13.67 25.40 22.89
N PHE A 85 -14.23 24.86 21.81
CA PHE A 85 -13.85 25.23 20.45
C PHE A 85 -14.11 26.71 20.14
N LYS A 86 -15.25 27.25 20.59
CA LYS A 86 -15.56 28.68 20.41
C LYS A 86 -14.55 29.59 21.14
N VAL A 87 -14.07 29.17 22.31
CA VAL A 87 -13.00 29.90 23.03
C VAL A 87 -11.69 29.85 22.26
N ALA A 88 -11.30 28.66 21.77
CA ALA A 88 -10.10 28.51 20.95
C ALA A 88 -10.15 29.38 19.68
N TYR A 89 -11.30 29.42 19.01
CA TYR A 89 -11.53 30.22 17.81
C TYR A 89 -11.25 31.73 18.02
N VAL A 90 -11.74 32.30 19.13
CA VAL A 90 -11.52 33.72 19.47
C VAL A 90 -10.04 34.00 19.70
N ASN A 91 -9.39 33.13 20.47
CA ASN A 91 -7.99 33.31 20.83
C ASN A 91 -7.05 33.22 19.63
N ASP A 92 -7.34 32.32 18.67
CA ASP A 92 -6.48 32.07 17.50
C ASP A 92 -6.66 33.13 16.40
N THR A 93 -7.88 33.65 16.23
CA THR A 93 -8.18 34.59 15.13
C THR A 93 -7.95 36.06 15.50
N ASN A 94 -7.73 36.40 16.78
CA ASN A 94 -7.67 37.79 17.28
C ASN A 94 -8.88 38.65 16.86
N VAL A 95 -9.99 38.03 16.48
CA VAL A 95 -11.23 38.73 16.11
C VAL A 95 -12.08 38.85 17.37
N ALA A 96 -12.26 40.07 17.85
CA ALA A 96 -13.07 40.38 19.04
C ALA A 96 -14.55 39.97 18.89
N ASN A 97 -15.02 39.72 17.67
CA ASN A 97 -16.37 39.27 17.36
C ASN A 97 -16.35 37.93 16.63
N ILE A 98 -16.66 36.85 17.36
CA ILE A 98 -17.16 35.61 16.73
C ILE A 98 -18.39 36.00 15.90
N ASP A 99 -18.49 35.51 14.67
CA ASP A 99 -19.70 35.61 13.86
C ASP A 99 -20.94 35.25 14.74
N GLU A 100 -21.96 36.12 14.78
CA GLU A 100 -23.14 35.92 15.66
C GLU A 100 -23.81 34.57 15.41
N SER A 101 -23.73 34.08 14.17
CA SER A 101 -24.24 32.77 13.76
C SER A 101 -23.53 31.62 14.49
N LEU A 102 -22.20 31.70 14.65
CA LEU A 102 -21.39 30.74 15.39
C LEU A 102 -21.66 30.82 16.90
N GLN A 103 -21.89 32.01 17.47
CA GLN A 103 -22.22 32.14 18.90
C GLN A 103 -23.52 31.40 19.26
N LYS A 104 -24.57 31.56 18.45
CA LYS A 104 -25.92 31.01 18.72
C LYS A 104 -26.11 29.56 18.27
N ALA A 105 -25.20 28.99 17.48
CA ALA A 105 -25.33 27.62 16.98
C ALA A 105 -25.26 26.57 18.11
N PRO A 106 -26.23 25.62 18.19
CA PRO A 106 -26.25 24.53 19.18
C PRO A 106 -25.29 23.38 18.85
N SER A 107 -24.82 23.30 17.60
CA SER A 107 -23.85 22.33 17.10
C SER A 107 -23.03 22.93 15.96
N LEU A 108 -21.80 22.48 15.76
CA LEU A 108 -20.93 22.93 14.68
C LEU A 108 -20.21 21.75 14.01
N GLY A 109 -20.28 21.66 12.69
CA GLY A 109 -19.47 20.73 11.90
C GLY A 109 -18.05 21.26 11.75
N VAL A 110 -17.06 20.44 12.09
CA VAL A 110 -15.63 20.75 11.94
C VAL A 110 -14.92 19.67 11.13
N PHE A 111 -13.94 20.09 10.36
CA PHE A 111 -13.15 19.26 9.47
C PHE A 111 -11.72 19.19 10.00
N THR A 112 -11.09 18.02 9.91
CA THR A 112 -9.63 17.92 9.88
C THR A 112 -9.10 18.37 8.52
N PHE A 113 -7.78 18.50 8.39
CA PHE A 113 -7.17 18.74 7.08
C PHE A 113 -7.48 17.63 6.07
N ARG A 114 -7.50 16.37 6.51
CA ARG A 114 -7.89 15.23 5.67
C ARG A 114 -9.33 15.37 5.16
N ALA A 115 -10.27 15.73 6.02
CA ALA A 115 -11.66 15.95 5.63
C ALA A 115 -11.82 17.16 4.68
N PHE A 116 -11.02 18.21 4.87
CA PHE A 116 -10.94 19.36 3.95
C PHE A 116 -10.43 18.96 2.56
N LEU A 117 -9.35 18.18 2.47
CA LEU A 117 -8.88 17.68 1.17
C LEU A 117 -9.89 16.73 0.54
N ASN A 118 -10.56 15.91 1.35
CA ASN A 118 -11.56 14.96 0.88
C ASN A 118 -12.73 15.66 0.15
N ILE A 119 -13.28 16.73 0.73
CA ILE A 119 -14.32 17.50 0.05
C ILE A 119 -13.79 18.14 -1.24
N GLY A 120 -12.58 18.69 -1.24
CA GLY A 120 -11.94 19.23 -2.44
C GLY A 120 -11.74 18.19 -3.55
N MET A 121 -11.48 16.94 -3.18
CA MET A 121 -11.39 15.83 -4.14
C MET A 121 -12.75 15.38 -4.69
N LEU A 122 -13.84 15.57 -3.94
CA LEU A 122 -15.20 15.21 -4.35
C LEU A 122 -15.90 16.29 -5.17
N LEU A 123 -15.63 17.57 -4.91
CA LEU A 123 -16.34 18.70 -5.51
C LEU A 123 -16.09 18.83 -7.02
N THR A 124 -17.07 18.48 -7.84
CA THR A 124 -16.96 18.61 -9.30
C THR A 124 -17.24 20.02 -9.82
N GLU A 125 -17.99 20.82 -9.06
CA GLU A 125 -18.56 22.10 -9.51
C GLU A 125 -17.71 23.33 -9.15
N SER A 126 -16.59 23.15 -8.43
CA SER A 126 -15.70 24.24 -7.99
C SER A 126 -14.39 24.25 -8.77
N GLU A 127 -14.04 25.39 -9.37
CA GLU A 127 -12.75 25.58 -10.03
C GLU A 127 -11.59 25.53 -9.02
N LYS A 128 -11.78 26.05 -7.80
CA LYS A 128 -10.79 25.91 -6.71
C LYS A 128 -10.55 24.44 -6.36
N ALA A 129 -11.61 23.64 -6.29
CA ALA A 129 -11.49 22.21 -6.05
C ALA A 129 -10.78 21.48 -7.20
N LYS A 130 -11.00 21.89 -8.44
CA LYS A 130 -10.31 21.36 -9.62
C LYS A 130 -8.81 21.66 -9.60
N LEU A 131 -8.43 22.88 -9.27
CA LEU A 131 -7.02 23.26 -9.08
C LEU A 131 -6.39 22.46 -7.94
N LEU A 132 -7.08 22.35 -6.80
CA LEU A 132 -6.61 21.55 -5.67
C LEU A 132 -6.40 20.07 -6.05
N ARG A 133 -7.29 19.46 -6.83
CA ARG A 133 -7.11 18.07 -7.28
C ARG A 133 -5.89 17.88 -8.15
N ALA A 134 -5.66 18.76 -9.12
CA ALA A 134 -4.48 18.71 -9.98
C ALA A 134 -3.21 18.81 -9.13
N PHE A 135 -3.19 19.80 -8.24
CA PHE A 135 -2.11 20.05 -7.29
C PHE A 135 -1.80 18.86 -6.37
N ILE A 136 -2.83 18.23 -5.78
CA ILE A 136 -2.67 17.03 -4.95
C ILE A 136 -2.05 15.89 -5.76
N LEU A 137 -2.50 15.66 -6.99
CA LEU A 137 -1.98 14.58 -7.84
C LEU A 137 -0.50 14.80 -8.15
N ASP A 138 -0.11 16.04 -8.46
CA ASP A 138 1.28 16.41 -8.72
C ASP A 138 2.15 16.17 -7.48
N ILE A 139 1.74 16.66 -6.30
CA ILE A 139 2.49 16.44 -5.05
C ILE A 139 2.59 14.95 -4.72
N VAL A 140 1.53 14.17 -4.86
CA VAL A 140 1.59 12.74 -4.50
C VAL A 140 2.58 11.99 -5.39
N ILE A 141 2.67 12.35 -6.68
CA ILE A 141 3.66 11.80 -7.60
C ILE A 141 5.08 12.22 -7.18
N ASP A 142 5.27 13.51 -6.93
CA ASP A 142 6.57 14.07 -6.59
C ASP A 142 7.07 13.61 -5.22
N ALA A 143 6.19 13.50 -4.23
CA ALA A 143 6.49 13.02 -2.89
C ALA A 143 7.04 11.58 -2.94
N ILE A 144 6.38 10.69 -3.69
CA ILE A 144 6.86 9.32 -3.88
C ILE A 144 8.23 9.33 -4.57
N ASN A 145 8.39 10.13 -5.63
CA ASN A 145 9.65 10.19 -6.37
C ASN A 145 10.81 10.79 -5.55
N GLN A 146 10.56 11.85 -4.80
CA GLN A 146 11.54 12.54 -3.96
C GLN A 146 12.02 11.61 -2.84
N LYS A 147 11.10 10.88 -2.20
CA LYS A 147 11.44 9.95 -1.12
C LYS A 147 12.20 8.72 -1.63
N LEU A 148 11.94 8.30 -2.87
CA LEU A 148 12.51 7.08 -3.46
C LEU A 148 13.67 7.34 -4.43
N GLY A 149 14.14 8.59 -4.55
CA GLY A 149 15.20 8.96 -5.51
C GLY A 149 14.87 8.61 -6.97
N GLY A 150 13.58 8.58 -7.32
CA GLY A 150 13.08 8.23 -8.65
C GLY A 150 13.04 6.73 -8.99
N ASN A 151 13.37 5.81 -8.07
CA ASN A 151 13.34 4.37 -8.33
C ASN A 151 12.27 3.63 -7.50
N THR A 152 11.03 3.66 -7.97
CA THR A 152 9.90 3.00 -7.30
C THR A 152 9.91 1.47 -7.41
N LYS A 153 10.67 0.91 -8.36
CA LYS A 153 10.72 -0.55 -8.62
C LYS A 153 11.17 -1.34 -7.40
N TYR A 154 12.09 -0.78 -6.60
CA TYR A 154 12.71 -1.46 -5.47
C TYR A 154 12.25 -0.91 -4.11
N ILE A 155 11.07 -0.27 -4.05
CA ILE A 155 10.51 0.27 -2.80
C ILE A 155 10.40 -0.79 -1.69
N ASN A 156 10.15 -2.05 -2.06
CA ASN A 156 10.11 -3.19 -1.15
C ASN A 156 11.39 -3.35 -0.32
N GLN A 157 12.54 -2.89 -0.82
CA GLN A 157 13.82 -3.03 -0.12
C GLN A 157 13.97 -2.08 1.07
N ARG A 158 13.10 -1.08 1.16
CA ARG A 158 13.09 -0.08 2.23
C ARG A 158 12.39 -0.56 3.50
N GLU A 159 11.69 -1.68 3.42
CA GLU A 159 10.98 -2.29 4.55
C GLU A 159 11.94 -3.02 5.50
N GLU A 160 11.69 -2.93 6.81
CA GLU A 160 12.48 -3.58 7.88
C GLU A 160 12.79 -5.07 7.62
N GLU A 161 11.78 -5.87 7.32
CA GLU A 161 11.91 -7.33 7.21
C GLU A 161 12.48 -7.81 5.87
N PHE A 162 12.56 -6.95 4.85
CA PHE A 162 12.86 -7.35 3.47
C PHE A 162 14.13 -8.18 3.36
N LEU A 163 15.19 -7.71 4.01
CA LEU A 163 16.49 -8.34 3.94
C LEU A 163 16.48 -9.76 4.54
N SER A 164 15.74 -9.96 5.63
CA SER A 164 15.60 -11.28 6.25
C SER A 164 14.83 -12.26 5.35
N SER A 165 13.75 -11.80 4.71
CA SER A 165 12.96 -12.61 3.79
C SER A 165 13.71 -12.89 2.49
N ALA A 166 14.51 -11.94 1.98
CA ALA A 166 15.35 -12.14 0.79
C ALA A 166 16.44 -13.21 1.01
N ILE A 167 17.07 -13.24 2.19
CA ILE A 167 18.07 -14.29 2.53
C ILE A 167 17.40 -15.66 2.63
N LYS A 168 16.26 -15.74 3.33
CA LYS A 168 15.48 -16.99 3.43
C LYS A 168 15.09 -17.50 2.05
N GLU A 169 14.56 -16.61 1.21
CA GLU A 169 14.17 -16.94 -0.15
C GLU A 169 15.35 -17.48 -0.96
N HIS A 170 16.52 -16.86 -0.89
CA HIS A 170 17.71 -17.38 -1.57
C HIS A 170 18.05 -18.82 -1.15
N ASN A 171 17.98 -19.11 0.15
CA ASN A 171 18.28 -20.45 0.68
C ASN A 171 17.22 -21.47 0.25
N TYR A 172 15.93 -21.17 0.43
CA TYR A 172 14.84 -22.07 0.03
C TYR A 172 14.76 -22.26 -1.48
N ARG A 173 15.14 -21.25 -2.27
CA ARG A 173 15.29 -21.38 -3.71
C ARG A 173 16.37 -22.38 -4.09
N GLN A 174 17.51 -22.33 -3.40
CA GLN A 174 18.59 -23.29 -3.61
C GLN A 174 18.14 -24.72 -3.24
N GLU A 175 17.47 -24.89 -2.10
CA GLU A 175 16.90 -26.17 -1.68
C GLU A 175 15.92 -26.73 -2.71
N PHE A 176 15.05 -25.88 -3.25
CA PHE A 176 14.12 -26.25 -4.30
C PHE A 176 14.83 -26.70 -5.58
N THR A 177 15.82 -25.93 -6.05
CA THR A 177 16.59 -26.34 -7.23
C THR A 177 17.32 -27.67 -7.00
N ASN A 178 17.89 -27.88 -5.81
CA ASN A 178 18.54 -29.13 -5.43
C ASN A 178 17.55 -30.30 -5.39
N ALA A 179 16.34 -30.09 -4.86
CA ALA A 179 15.29 -31.10 -4.86
C ALA A 179 14.88 -31.47 -6.30
N LEU A 180 14.75 -30.49 -7.20
CA LEU A 180 14.49 -30.75 -8.61
C LEU A 180 15.64 -31.53 -9.28
N ASP A 181 16.89 -31.35 -8.86
CA ASP A 181 18.03 -32.09 -9.39
C ASP A 181 18.14 -33.51 -8.85
N ASN A 182 17.82 -33.69 -7.57
CA ASN A 182 17.91 -34.98 -6.90
C ASN A 182 16.74 -35.90 -7.25
N TYR A 183 15.52 -35.36 -7.35
CA TYR A 183 14.29 -36.15 -7.40
C TYR A 183 13.56 -36.11 -8.74
N VAL A 184 13.95 -35.24 -9.67
CA VAL A 184 13.33 -35.14 -11.01
C VAL A 184 14.36 -35.48 -12.09
N GLU A 185 13.93 -36.23 -13.10
CA GLU A 185 14.75 -36.56 -14.26
C GLU A 185 15.29 -35.28 -14.95
N PRO A 186 16.51 -35.34 -15.53
CA PRO A 186 17.09 -34.19 -16.23
C PRO A 186 16.18 -33.69 -17.36
N ASN A 187 15.75 -32.43 -17.28
CA ASN A 187 14.95 -31.78 -18.30
C ASN A 187 15.25 -30.27 -18.32
N LYS A 188 15.48 -29.71 -19.51
CA LYS A 188 15.83 -28.28 -19.68
C LYS A 188 14.75 -27.31 -19.18
N PHE A 189 13.49 -27.74 -19.16
CA PHE A 189 12.33 -26.91 -18.83
C PHE A 189 11.86 -27.05 -17.38
N LYS A 190 12.37 -28.02 -16.61
CA LYS A 190 11.83 -28.35 -15.28
C LYS A 190 11.80 -27.15 -14.32
N TYR A 191 12.88 -26.35 -14.29
CA TYR A 191 12.96 -25.19 -13.41
C TYR A 191 11.95 -24.11 -13.78
N ALA A 192 11.90 -23.73 -15.07
CA ALA A 192 11.00 -22.68 -15.54
C ALA A 192 9.54 -23.09 -15.36
N GLN A 193 9.19 -24.33 -15.68
CA GLN A 193 7.82 -24.83 -15.58
C GLN A 193 7.34 -24.92 -14.13
N LEU A 194 8.16 -25.48 -13.23
CA LEU A 194 7.76 -25.68 -11.83
C LEU A 194 7.79 -24.37 -11.03
N THR A 195 8.73 -23.47 -11.30
CA THR A 195 8.68 -22.12 -10.72
C THR A 195 7.46 -21.33 -11.21
N ASN A 196 7.08 -21.46 -12.48
CA ASN A 196 5.85 -20.83 -12.98
C ASN A 196 4.59 -21.44 -12.35
N LYS A 197 4.59 -22.72 -11.97
CA LYS A 197 3.48 -23.30 -11.21
C LYS A 197 3.35 -22.64 -9.83
N VAL A 198 4.45 -22.44 -9.10
CA VAL A 198 4.46 -21.69 -7.84
C VAL A 198 3.86 -20.29 -8.01
N TYR A 199 4.29 -19.56 -9.05
CA TYR A 199 3.78 -18.21 -9.30
C TYR A 199 2.30 -18.20 -9.68
N LYS A 200 1.85 -19.14 -10.52
CA LYS A 200 0.42 -19.24 -10.89
C LYS A 200 -0.45 -19.58 -9.68
N SER A 201 0.00 -20.48 -8.81
CA SER A 201 -0.70 -20.79 -7.56
C SER A 201 -0.86 -19.55 -6.68
N ILE A 202 0.21 -18.77 -6.50
CA ILE A 202 0.19 -17.60 -5.61
C ILE A 202 -0.50 -16.40 -6.26
N PHE A 203 -0.12 -16.01 -7.47
CA PHE A 203 -0.50 -14.73 -8.10
C PHE A 203 -1.54 -14.82 -9.21
N LYS A 204 -1.95 -16.03 -9.64
CA LYS A 204 -2.74 -16.23 -10.87
C LYS A 204 -2.05 -15.75 -12.16
N GLU A 205 -0.80 -15.34 -12.04
CA GLU A 205 0.06 -14.77 -13.07
C GLU A 205 1.41 -15.50 -13.10
N ASP A 206 2.12 -15.44 -14.22
CA ASP A 206 3.46 -16.02 -14.33
C ASP A 206 4.58 -14.96 -14.25
N ALA A 207 5.83 -15.43 -14.23
CA ALA A 207 7.00 -14.55 -14.12
C ALA A 207 7.11 -13.56 -15.29
N LYS A 208 6.62 -13.93 -16.48
CA LYS A 208 6.72 -13.10 -17.68
C LYS A 208 5.70 -11.97 -17.62
N GLU A 209 4.47 -12.27 -17.24
CA GLU A 209 3.41 -11.27 -17.02
C GLU A 209 3.86 -10.26 -15.96
N TYR A 210 4.35 -10.72 -14.81
CA TYR A 210 4.83 -9.84 -13.75
C TYR A 210 5.99 -8.91 -14.21
N ARG A 211 6.93 -9.43 -15.01
CA ARG A 211 8.02 -8.61 -15.58
C ARG A 211 7.49 -7.51 -16.50
N GLN A 212 6.44 -7.79 -17.26
CA GLN A 212 5.84 -6.80 -18.15
C GLN A 212 5.15 -5.70 -17.35
N ILE A 213 4.41 -6.06 -16.30
CA ILE A 213 3.72 -5.13 -15.40
C ILE A 213 4.71 -4.13 -14.79
N LEU A 214 5.84 -4.62 -14.25
CA LEU A 214 6.87 -3.76 -13.66
C LEU A 214 7.91 -3.22 -14.64
N LYS A 215 7.75 -3.47 -15.95
CA LYS A 215 8.68 -3.05 -17.01
C LYS A 215 10.14 -3.41 -16.67
N LEU A 216 10.35 -4.67 -16.28
CA LEU A 216 11.67 -5.18 -15.88
C LEU A 216 12.52 -5.54 -17.11
N LYS A 217 13.82 -5.24 -17.03
CA LYS A 217 14.79 -5.66 -18.07
C LYS A 217 15.02 -7.17 -18.01
N ASN A 218 15.53 -7.75 -19.10
CA ASN A 218 15.77 -9.20 -19.20
C ASN A 218 16.74 -9.77 -18.14
N LYS A 219 17.67 -8.95 -17.64
CA LYS A 219 18.64 -9.36 -16.60
C LYS A 219 18.19 -9.02 -15.18
N GLU A 220 17.11 -8.27 -15.00
CA GLU A 220 16.62 -7.89 -13.68
C GLU A 220 15.96 -9.10 -12.99
N SER A 221 16.15 -9.22 -11.67
CA SER A 221 15.51 -10.27 -10.89
C SER A 221 14.08 -9.89 -10.52
N VAL A 222 13.13 -10.78 -10.83
CA VAL A 222 11.73 -10.65 -10.40
C VAL A 222 11.60 -10.66 -8.88
N ARG A 223 12.34 -11.53 -8.20
CA ARG A 223 12.23 -11.69 -6.74
C ARG A 223 12.75 -10.48 -5.98
N SER A 224 13.74 -9.78 -6.54
CA SER A 224 14.27 -8.54 -5.94
C SER A 224 13.26 -7.40 -5.85
N THR A 225 12.14 -7.47 -6.59
CA THR A 225 11.03 -6.50 -6.53
C THR A 225 9.84 -7.00 -5.70
N MET A 226 9.86 -8.23 -5.19
CA MET A 226 8.78 -8.77 -4.37
C MET A 226 8.87 -8.27 -2.92
N TYR A 227 7.72 -8.03 -2.30
CA TYR A 227 7.65 -7.66 -0.87
C TYR A 227 7.99 -8.86 0.03
N SER A 228 8.38 -8.60 1.28
CA SER A 228 8.81 -9.63 2.25
C SER A 228 7.79 -10.75 2.39
N GLU A 229 6.50 -10.39 2.57
CA GLU A 229 5.42 -11.35 2.76
C GLU A 229 5.22 -12.24 1.53
N VAL A 230 5.53 -11.71 0.34
CA VAL A 230 5.46 -12.43 -0.93
C VAL A 230 6.61 -13.42 -1.04
N LEU A 231 7.82 -13.00 -0.69
CA LEU A 231 9.02 -13.84 -0.67
C LEU A 231 8.87 -15.00 0.31
N ASP A 232 8.32 -14.75 1.50
CA ASP A 232 8.10 -15.78 2.52
C ASP A 232 7.08 -16.83 2.06
N LEU A 233 6.01 -16.42 1.37
CA LEU A 233 5.03 -17.36 0.82
C LEU A 233 5.62 -18.19 -0.33
N VAL A 234 6.37 -17.56 -1.24
CA VAL A 234 7.08 -18.26 -2.31
C VAL A 234 8.04 -19.30 -1.73
N SER A 235 8.81 -18.92 -0.71
CA SER A 235 9.74 -19.80 -0.02
C SER A 235 9.02 -20.99 0.63
N SER A 236 7.86 -20.75 1.23
CA SER A 236 7.04 -21.78 1.86
C SER A 236 6.51 -22.81 0.85
N TYR A 237 6.07 -22.35 -0.33
CA TYR A 237 5.68 -23.21 -1.45
C TYR A 237 6.85 -24.03 -1.98
N GLU A 238 8.00 -23.40 -2.21
CA GLU A 238 9.19 -24.05 -2.72
C GLU A 238 9.70 -25.12 -1.75
N ASN A 239 9.81 -24.79 -0.47
CA ASN A 239 10.24 -25.75 0.54
C ASN A 239 9.23 -26.90 0.72
N GLY A 240 7.95 -26.58 0.87
CA GLY A 240 6.89 -27.59 1.04
C GLY A 240 6.79 -28.56 -0.14
N PHE A 241 6.89 -28.06 -1.37
CA PHE A 241 6.89 -28.93 -2.54
C PHE A 241 8.19 -29.74 -2.69
N SER A 242 9.32 -29.21 -2.24
CA SER A 242 10.60 -29.93 -2.26
C SER A 242 10.56 -31.17 -1.36
N ASP A 243 10.01 -31.04 -0.15
CA ASP A 243 9.82 -32.17 0.76
C ASP A 243 8.77 -33.16 0.20
N PHE A 244 7.69 -32.64 -0.38
CA PHE A 244 6.67 -33.47 -1.04
C PHE A 244 7.27 -34.31 -2.19
N LEU A 245 8.16 -33.72 -2.98
CA LEU A 245 8.88 -34.40 -4.06
C LEU A 245 9.82 -35.47 -3.54
N LYS A 246 10.62 -35.15 -2.52
CA LYS A 246 11.54 -36.09 -1.88
C LYS A 246 10.81 -37.35 -1.44
N ASN A 247 9.74 -37.19 -0.66
CA ASN A 247 8.95 -38.29 -0.12
C ASN A 247 8.37 -39.21 -1.22
N HIS A 248 7.95 -38.64 -2.36
CA HIS A 248 7.42 -39.43 -3.47
C HIS A 248 8.51 -40.12 -4.30
N SER A 249 9.65 -39.46 -4.51
CA SER A 249 10.78 -40.04 -5.23
C SER A 249 11.43 -41.19 -4.44
N GLU A 250 11.58 -41.04 -3.12
CA GLU A 250 12.09 -42.09 -2.23
C GLU A 250 11.16 -43.31 -2.19
N LYS A 251 9.84 -43.09 -2.13
CA LYS A 251 8.85 -44.19 -2.22
C LYS A 251 8.88 -44.90 -3.57
N ALA A 252 9.10 -44.17 -4.67
CA ALA A 252 9.24 -44.76 -5.99
C ALA A 252 10.61 -45.41 -6.22
N ASN A 253 11.58 -45.17 -5.33
CA ASN A 253 12.98 -45.57 -5.44
C ASN A 253 13.63 -45.19 -6.79
N ARG A 254 13.23 -44.05 -7.34
CA ARG A 254 13.77 -43.48 -8.60
C ARG A 254 13.47 -42.00 -8.71
N LYS A 255 14.15 -41.32 -9.64
CA LYS A 255 13.75 -39.97 -10.07
C LYS A 255 12.40 -40.01 -10.79
N LEU A 256 11.65 -38.93 -10.63
CA LEU A 256 10.32 -38.74 -11.19
C LEU A 256 10.43 -38.07 -12.56
N ARG A 257 9.57 -38.47 -13.49
CA ARG A 257 9.44 -37.80 -14.78
C ARG A 257 8.80 -36.44 -14.57
N LEU A 258 9.12 -35.48 -15.45
CA LEU A 258 8.53 -34.14 -15.37
C LEU A 258 7.00 -34.16 -15.42
N SER A 259 6.39 -35.07 -16.19
CA SER A 259 4.93 -35.23 -16.20
C SER A 259 4.37 -35.69 -14.85
N GLU A 260 5.03 -36.65 -14.19
CA GLU A 260 4.67 -37.13 -12.85
C GLU A 260 4.81 -36.00 -11.83
N THR A 261 5.92 -35.25 -11.88
CA THR A 261 6.15 -34.09 -11.03
C THR A 261 5.10 -33.00 -11.19
N ASN A 262 4.62 -32.74 -12.41
CA ASN A 262 3.53 -31.79 -12.63
C ASN A 262 2.23 -32.27 -11.97
N THR A 263 1.88 -33.55 -12.11
CA THR A 263 0.71 -34.13 -11.43
C THR A 263 0.85 -34.07 -9.91
N LEU A 264 2.05 -34.34 -9.38
CA LEU A 264 2.32 -34.22 -7.95
C LEU A 264 2.19 -32.79 -7.45
N TYR A 265 2.57 -31.80 -8.26
CA TYR A 265 2.36 -30.40 -7.90
C TYR A 265 0.87 -30.09 -7.78
N ASP A 266 0.05 -30.56 -8.72
CA ASP A 266 -1.40 -30.34 -8.68
C ASP A 266 -2.03 -31.01 -7.45
N GLN A 267 -1.53 -32.19 -7.06
CA GLN A 267 -1.90 -32.85 -5.81
C GLN A 267 -1.46 -32.06 -4.56
N PHE A 268 -0.22 -31.57 -4.53
CA PHE A 268 0.30 -30.74 -3.45
C PHE A 268 -0.54 -29.47 -3.28
N GLU A 269 -0.86 -28.79 -4.38
CA GLU A 269 -1.70 -27.59 -4.39
C GLU A 269 -3.10 -27.88 -3.84
N HIS A 270 -3.72 -28.99 -4.26
CA HIS A 270 -5.02 -29.40 -3.75
C HIS A 270 -4.99 -29.71 -2.25
N LEU A 271 -3.99 -30.47 -1.78
CA LEU A 271 -3.84 -30.84 -0.37
C LEU A 271 -3.58 -29.64 0.54
N THR A 272 -2.83 -28.66 0.06
CA THR A 272 -2.46 -27.48 0.83
C THR A 272 -3.39 -26.29 0.59
N ASN A 273 -4.44 -26.46 -0.22
CA ASN A 273 -5.34 -25.39 -0.66
C ASN A 273 -5.93 -24.63 0.52
N SER A 274 -6.56 -25.35 1.46
CA SER A 274 -7.23 -24.75 2.62
C SER A 274 -6.26 -24.06 3.59
N ILE A 275 -4.99 -24.47 3.60
CA ILE A 275 -3.95 -23.89 4.44
C ILE A 275 -3.46 -22.56 3.84
N TYR A 276 -3.20 -22.57 2.53
CA TYR A 276 -2.60 -21.41 1.86
C TYR A 276 -3.61 -20.40 1.34
N GLU A 277 -4.92 -20.70 1.22
CA GLU A 277 -5.88 -19.75 0.63
C GLU A 277 -5.88 -18.39 1.33
N PRO A 278 -6.00 -18.28 2.68
CA PRO A 278 -5.92 -16.98 3.35
C PRO A 278 -4.59 -16.25 3.12
N LEU A 279 -3.48 -16.99 3.04
CA LEU A 279 -2.15 -16.42 2.82
C LEU A 279 -2.00 -15.90 1.38
N ARG A 280 -2.55 -16.63 0.40
CA ARG A 280 -2.60 -16.21 -1.00
C ARG A 280 -3.46 -14.97 -1.17
N GLU A 281 -4.64 -14.92 -0.57
CA GLU A 281 -5.51 -13.74 -0.62
C GLU A 281 -4.83 -12.51 -0.04
N LYS A 282 -4.18 -12.67 1.13
CA LYS A 282 -3.38 -11.60 1.74
C LYS A 282 -2.27 -11.12 0.80
N VAL A 283 -1.44 -12.03 0.28
CA VAL A 283 -0.33 -11.69 -0.61
C VAL A 283 -0.82 -11.02 -1.92
N ARG A 284 -1.91 -11.52 -2.51
CA ARG A 284 -2.52 -10.92 -3.71
C ARG A 284 -2.98 -9.49 -3.45
N GLY A 285 -3.67 -9.26 -2.32
CA GLY A 285 -4.12 -7.92 -1.93
C GLY A 285 -2.96 -6.97 -1.67
N LEU A 286 -1.96 -7.40 -0.90
CA LEU A 286 -0.77 -6.59 -0.63
C LEU A 286 -0.01 -6.24 -1.91
N MET A 287 0.25 -7.23 -2.75
CA MET A 287 1.01 -7.03 -3.99
C MET A 287 0.27 -6.10 -4.95
N ALA A 288 -1.02 -6.34 -5.21
CA ALA A 288 -1.81 -5.52 -6.12
C ALA A 288 -1.99 -4.08 -5.60
N SER A 289 -2.26 -3.91 -4.31
CA SER A 289 -2.51 -2.59 -3.70
C SER A 289 -1.23 -1.77 -3.60
N ARG A 290 -0.12 -2.36 -3.13
CA ARG A 290 1.17 -1.68 -2.99
C ARG A 290 1.80 -1.35 -4.34
N ASP A 291 1.74 -2.26 -5.31
CA ASP A 291 2.24 -1.96 -6.67
C ASP A 291 1.43 -0.85 -7.35
N MET A 292 0.10 -0.83 -7.17
CA MET A 292 -0.73 0.24 -7.69
C MET A 292 -0.41 1.59 -7.03
N ALA A 293 -0.24 1.61 -5.70
CA ALA A 293 -0.01 2.85 -4.96
C ALA A 293 1.41 3.41 -5.15
N PHE A 294 2.43 2.56 -5.12
CA PHE A 294 3.83 2.99 -5.11
C PHE A 294 4.51 2.92 -6.47
N ARG A 295 4.13 1.96 -7.33
CA ARG A 295 4.78 1.70 -8.62
C ARG A 295 3.96 2.12 -9.82
N ASP A 296 2.74 2.61 -9.58
CA ASP A 296 1.74 2.90 -10.62
C ASP A 296 1.49 1.69 -11.54
N ALA A 297 1.55 0.48 -10.97
CA ALA A 297 1.50 -0.78 -11.70
C ALA A 297 0.23 -1.57 -11.36
N LEU A 298 -0.58 -1.87 -12.38
CA LEU A 298 -1.85 -2.58 -12.23
C LEU A 298 -1.70 -4.05 -12.63
N HIS A 299 -2.09 -4.93 -11.70
CA HIS A 299 -2.22 -6.36 -11.91
C HIS A 299 -3.65 -6.70 -12.29
N GLU A 300 -3.94 -6.87 -13.58
CA GLU A 300 -5.31 -7.07 -14.06
C GLU A 300 -5.99 -8.31 -13.45
N LYS A 301 -5.23 -9.39 -13.22
CA LYS A 301 -5.81 -10.61 -12.62
C LYS A 301 -6.01 -10.50 -11.11
N LEU A 302 -5.37 -9.53 -10.48
CA LEU A 302 -5.48 -9.27 -9.04
C LEU A 302 -6.31 -8.03 -8.71
N LYS A 303 -6.94 -7.39 -9.70
CA LYS A 303 -7.71 -6.16 -9.55
C LYS A 303 -8.77 -6.23 -8.44
N ASN A 304 -9.43 -7.37 -8.29
CA ASN A 304 -10.48 -7.57 -7.29
C ASN A 304 -9.95 -7.64 -5.85
N TYR A 305 -8.63 -7.79 -5.66
CA TYR A 305 -7.98 -7.79 -4.35
C TYR A 305 -7.44 -6.42 -3.95
N ILE A 306 -7.54 -5.41 -4.82
CA ILE A 306 -7.00 -4.09 -4.55
C ILE A 306 -7.82 -3.39 -3.46
N THR A 307 -7.13 -2.95 -2.42
CA THR A 307 -7.64 -2.13 -1.34
C THR A 307 -6.80 -0.86 -1.20
N HIS A 308 -7.29 0.09 -0.39
CA HIS A 308 -6.48 1.24 -0.04
C HIS A 308 -5.39 0.80 0.96
N LEU A 309 -4.24 1.46 0.93
CA LEU A 309 -3.18 1.25 1.90
C LEU A 309 -3.50 2.03 3.18
N THR A 310 -3.11 1.48 4.33
CA THR A 310 -3.23 2.20 5.60
C THR A 310 -2.09 3.19 5.79
N THR A 311 -2.21 4.05 6.81
CA THR A 311 -1.14 5.00 7.16
C THR A 311 0.14 4.25 7.51
N GLU A 312 0.02 3.16 8.27
CA GLU A 312 1.15 2.32 8.68
C GLU A 312 1.85 1.67 7.47
N GLU A 313 1.10 1.31 6.44
CA GLU A 313 1.70 0.79 5.19
C GLU A 313 2.47 1.86 4.43
N PHE A 314 1.98 3.10 4.37
CA PHE A 314 2.78 4.21 3.83
C PHE A 314 4.04 4.46 4.66
N ASP A 315 3.92 4.49 5.98
CA ASP A 315 5.05 4.71 6.88
C ASP A 315 6.08 3.58 6.81
N LYS A 316 5.65 2.34 6.54
CA LYS A 316 6.54 1.17 6.35
C LYS A 316 7.55 1.39 5.21
N PHE A 317 7.16 2.08 4.16
CA PHE A 317 7.99 2.26 2.95
C PHE A 317 8.52 3.69 2.76
N LEU A 318 7.82 4.70 3.28
CA LEU A 318 8.12 6.13 3.12
C LEU A 318 8.41 6.85 4.44
N GLY A 319 8.20 6.21 5.59
CA GLY A 319 8.38 6.81 6.91
C GLY A 319 9.85 6.92 7.33
N GLU A 320 10.11 7.47 8.53
CA GLU A 320 11.46 7.73 9.04
C GLU A 320 12.31 6.46 9.21
N LYS A 321 11.67 5.34 9.55
CA LYS A 321 12.34 4.03 9.69
C LYS A 321 12.64 3.35 8.35
N SER A 322 12.13 3.90 7.24
CA SER A 322 12.40 3.37 5.91
C SER A 322 13.80 3.82 5.47
N LEU A 323 14.71 2.86 5.37
CA LEU A 323 16.10 3.08 5.00
C LEU A 323 16.36 2.50 3.61
N ASP A 324 17.26 3.12 2.85
CA ASP A 324 17.76 2.52 1.63
C ASP A 324 18.49 1.20 1.94
N LEU A 325 18.52 0.30 0.95
CA LEU A 325 19.08 -1.04 1.13
C LEU A 325 20.55 -1.00 1.58
N GLU A 326 21.32 -0.03 1.09
CA GLU A 326 22.74 0.14 1.44
C GLU A 326 22.90 0.48 2.93
N ASP A 327 22.20 1.51 3.42
CA ASP A 327 22.21 1.91 4.83
C ASP A 327 21.79 0.76 5.74
N ARG A 328 20.79 0.00 5.31
CA ARG A 328 20.29 -1.18 6.01
C ARG A 328 21.31 -2.30 6.08
N ILE A 329 22.04 -2.57 5.00
CA ILE A 329 23.12 -3.55 4.99
C ILE A 329 24.25 -3.10 5.92
N LEU A 330 24.63 -1.82 5.88
CA LEU A 330 25.65 -1.25 6.75
C LEU A 330 25.26 -1.38 8.23
N ASN A 331 24.01 -1.06 8.58
CA ASN A 331 23.50 -1.19 9.95
C ASN A 331 23.45 -2.65 10.45
N ASN A 332 23.40 -3.62 9.54
CA ASN A 332 23.27 -5.04 9.89
C ASN A 332 24.52 -5.87 9.53
N ILE A 333 25.65 -5.23 9.17
CA ILE A 333 26.82 -5.91 8.60
C ILE A 333 27.41 -6.99 9.53
N ASP A 334 27.30 -6.80 10.85
CA ASP A 334 27.79 -7.74 11.84
C ASP A 334 26.88 -8.96 12.01
N VAL A 335 25.59 -8.85 11.65
CA VAL A 335 24.69 -10.00 11.51
C VAL A 335 25.12 -10.84 10.30
N PHE A 336 25.46 -10.18 9.19
CA PHE A 336 25.92 -10.86 7.96
C PHE A 336 27.24 -11.60 8.12
N LYS A 337 28.22 -10.97 8.78
CA LYS A 337 29.51 -11.64 9.07
C LYS A 337 29.28 -12.93 9.86
N ARG A 338 28.41 -12.90 10.88
CA ARG A 338 28.06 -14.08 11.69
C ARG A 338 27.33 -15.18 10.91
N LEU A 339 26.53 -14.83 9.91
CA LEU A 339 25.83 -15.81 9.06
C LEU A 339 26.75 -16.44 8.00
N LYS A 340 27.81 -15.75 7.58
CA LYS A 340 28.81 -16.27 6.64
C LYS A 340 29.76 -17.29 7.28
N ASP A 341 29.99 -17.16 8.58
CA ASP A 341 30.87 -18.04 9.35
C ASP A 341 30.17 -19.31 9.90
N ARG A 342 28.89 -19.52 9.53
CA ARG A 342 28.12 -20.76 9.74
C ARG A 342 27.96 -21.48 8.41
#